data_AF-A0A3C1M243-F1
#
_entry.id   AF-A0A3C1M243-F1
#
_cell.length_a   1.000
_cell.length_b   1.000
_cell.length_c   1.000
_cell.angle_alpha   90.00
_cell.angle_beta   90.00
_cell.angle_gamma   90.00
#
_symmetry.space_group_name_H-M   'P 1'
#
loop_
_entity.id
_entity.type
_entity.pdbx_description
1 polymer ?
#
loop_
_entity_poly.entity_id
_entity_poly.type
_entity_poly.pdbx_seq_one_letter_code
_entity_poly.pdbx_strand_id
1 'polypeptide(L)'
;MSQPPTLLPNGLLTIAAPFLGFALDREFKLKYLRLQSTTGEFTVKLPKHLRGEAVRVLTAPVSLRLWLAPAGDRREFKVQGFEVLTATVTPPQWPPSMPAVPQPVRVLAVCNRGSCRKRGSEALCQALQGAIEEWNAGDRLALRVTGCLKGCKEGPTLELPDGTRKTGCQPGDARVLIAGLLAEDQS
;
A
#
# COMPACT_ATOMS: atom_id res chain seq x y z
N MET A 1 9.82 2.81 -20.66
CA MET A 1 10.10 3.68 -21.82
C MET A 1 8.81 4.34 -22.24
N SER A 2 8.48 5.53 -21.73
CA SER A 2 7.24 6.23 -22.12
C SER A 2 7.50 7.04 -23.38
N GLN A 3 6.72 6.77 -24.43
CA GLN A 3 6.85 7.43 -25.75
C GLN A 3 6.57 8.93 -25.64
N PRO A 4 7.25 9.77 -26.46
CA PRO A 4 6.95 11.19 -26.53
C PRO A 4 5.51 11.42 -27.01
N PRO A 5 4.84 12.49 -26.55
CA PRO A 5 3.49 12.81 -26.99
C PRO A 5 3.48 13.05 -28.50
N THR A 6 2.72 12.23 -29.22
CA THR A 6 2.65 12.29 -30.69
C THR A 6 1.46 13.15 -31.08
N LEU A 7 1.68 14.12 -31.96
CA LEU A 7 0.60 14.96 -32.49
C LEU A 7 -0.07 14.23 -33.66
N LEU A 8 -1.36 13.95 -33.52
CA LEU A 8 -2.17 13.32 -34.56
C LEU A 8 -2.56 14.37 -35.61
N PRO A 9 -2.78 13.97 -36.88
CA PRO A 9 -3.20 14.87 -37.96
C PRO A 9 -4.53 15.58 -37.68
N ASN A 10 -5.33 15.08 -36.73
CA ASN A 10 -6.58 15.68 -36.28
C ASN A 10 -6.40 16.78 -35.21
N GLY A 11 -5.16 17.21 -34.92
CA GLY A 11 -4.87 18.22 -33.89
C GLY A 11 -4.98 17.72 -32.44
N LEU A 12 -5.18 16.41 -32.26
CA LEU A 12 -5.19 15.75 -30.95
C LEU A 12 -3.77 15.31 -30.58
N LEU A 13 -3.41 15.43 -29.30
CA LEU A 13 -2.14 14.95 -28.78
C LEU A 13 -2.37 13.57 -28.14
N THR A 14 -1.63 12.55 -28.57
CA THR A 14 -1.67 11.23 -27.92
C THR A 14 -0.46 11.04 -27.02
N ILE A 15 -0.69 10.63 -25.77
CA ILE A 15 0.39 10.29 -24.83
C ILE A 15 0.14 8.92 -24.21
N ALA A 16 1.20 8.11 -24.13
CA ALA A 16 1.19 6.84 -23.41
C ALA A 16 1.94 7.02 -22.09
N ALA A 17 1.24 6.89 -20.98
CA ALA A 17 1.80 7.12 -19.65
C ALA A 17 1.22 6.13 -18.62
N PRO A 18 2.03 5.68 -17.65
CA PRO A 18 1.54 4.96 -16.49
C PRO A 18 0.52 5.80 -15.71
N PHE A 19 -0.59 5.17 -15.36
CA PHE A 19 -1.57 5.75 -14.45
C PHE A 19 -1.03 5.73 -13.02
N LEU A 20 -0.94 6.91 -12.40
CA LEU A 20 -0.49 7.06 -11.01
C LEU A 20 -1.65 7.17 -10.02
N GLY A 21 -2.79 7.72 -10.46
CA GLY A 21 -3.96 7.87 -9.62
C GLY A 21 -4.90 8.99 -10.05
N PHE A 22 -5.94 9.19 -9.26
CA PHE A 22 -6.86 10.31 -9.45
C PHE A 22 -6.45 11.51 -8.59
N ALA A 23 -6.65 12.70 -9.12
CA ALA A 23 -6.51 13.96 -8.39
C ALA A 23 -7.88 14.62 -8.21
N LEU A 24 -8.10 15.07 -6.97
CA LEU A 24 -9.32 15.75 -6.54
C LEU A 24 -9.15 17.27 -6.74
N ASP A 25 -10.25 17.95 -7.06
CA ASP A 25 -10.34 19.41 -7.04
C ASP A 25 -10.55 19.92 -5.60
N ARG A 26 -10.55 21.25 -5.39
CA ARG A 26 -10.80 21.89 -4.08
C ARG A 26 -12.16 21.51 -3.48
N GLU A 27 -13.12 21.13 -4.32
CA GLU A 27 -14.44 20.61 -3.93
C GLU A 27 -14.47 19.08 -3.65
N PHE A 28 -13.32 18.42 -3.49
CA PHE A 28 -13.21 16.95 -3.31
C PHE A 28 -13.82 16.12 -4.46
N LYS A 29 -14.04 16.74 -5.62
CA LYS A 29 -14.55 16.07 -6.81
C LYS A 29 -13.40 15.53 -7.64
N LEU A 30 -13.44 14.23 -7.96
CA LEU A 30 -12.53 13.60 -8.92
C LEU A 30 -12.66 14.33 -10.26
N LYS A 31 -11.61 15.06 -10.65
CA LYS A 31 -11.63 15.94 -11.84
C LYS A 31 -10.34 15.87 -12.64
N TYR A 32 -9.29 15.31 -12.06
CA TYR A 32 -7.98 15.23 -12.68
C TYR A 32 -7.45 13.80 -12.62
N LEU A 33 -6.68 13.44 -13.63
CA LEU A 33 -5.95 12.19 -13.72
C LEU A 33 -4.46 12.48 -13.52
N ARG A 34 -3.78 11.76 -12.64
CA ARG A 34 -2.32 11.84 -12.44
C ARG A 34 -1.62 10.77 -13.27
N LEU A 35 -0.61 11.20 -14.00
CA LEU A 35 0.13 10.38 -14.94
C LEU A 35 1.63 10.58 -14.75
N GLN A 36 2.39 9.51 -14.96
CA GLN A 36 3.84 9.57 -14.94
C GLN A 36 4.37 9.94 -16.33
N SER A 37 5.11 11.05 -16.41
CA SER A 37 5.91 11.40 -17.58
C SER A 37 7.40 11.18 -17.32
N THR A 38 8.20 11.21 -18.38
CA THR A 38 9.67 11.17 -18.32
C THR A 38 10.26 12.39 -17.62
N THR A 39 9.56 13.53 -17.65
CA THR A 39 9.99 14.80 -17.03
C THR A 39 9.41 15.01 -15.63
N GLY A 40 8.58 14.09 -15.13
CA GLY A 40 7.90 14.20 -13.85
C GLY A 40 6.43 13.80 -13.91
N GLU A 41 5.69 14.09 -12.85
CA GLU A 41 4.24 13.83 -12.80
C GLU A 41 3.48 14.98 -13.45
N PHE A 42 2.45 14.66 -14.23
CA PHE A 42 1.54 15.66 -14.80
C PHE A 42 0.08 15.28 -14.56
N THR A 43 -0.78 16.30 -14.54
CA THR A 43 -2.22 16.13 -14.35
C THR A 43 -2.99 16.56 -15.58
N VAL A 44 -3.98 15.76 -15.97
CA VAL A 44 -4.87 16.09 -17.09
C VAL A 44 -6.32 16.13 -16.63
N LYS A 45 -7.09 17.03 -17.21
CA LYS A 45 -8.49 17.24 -16.83
C LYS A 45 -9.35 16.13 -17.38
N LEU A 46 -10.01 15.40 -16.49
CA LEU A 46 -10.92 14.32 -16.82
C LEU A 46 -12.37 14.85 -16.91
N PRO A 47 -13.00 14.83 -18.10
CA PRO A 47 -14.36 15.29 -18.27
C PRO A 47 -15.35 14.41 -17.49
N LYS A 48 -16.47 15.00 -17.06
CA LYS A 48 -17.46 14.34 -16.18
C LYS A 48 -17.93 12.97 -16.70
N HIS A 49 -18.15 12.84 -18.00
CA HIS A 49 -18.65 11.60 -18.60
C HIS A 49 -17.63 10.46 -18.54
N LEU A 50 -16.32 10.75 -18.59
CA LEU A 50 -15.27 9.73 -18.48
C LEU A 50 -14.94 9.35 -17.04
N ARG A 51 -15.40 10.09 -16.02
CA ARG A 51 -15.03 9.81 -14.61
C ARG A 51 -15.55 8.47 -14.13
N GLY A 52 -16.82 8.16 -14.42
CA GLY A 52 -17.43 6.92 -13.98
C GLY A 52 -16.76 5.70 -14.61
N GLU A 53 -16.49 5.78 -15.91
CA GLU A 53 -15.79 4.72 -16.63
C GLU A 53 -14.33 4.60 -16.17
N ALA A 54 -13.62 5.71 -16.08
CA ALA A 54 -12.23 5.74 -15.63
C ALA A 54 -12.07 5.15 -14.22
N VAL A 55 -12.94 5.48 -13.27
CA VAL A 55 -12.87 4.90 -11.92
C VAL A 55 -13.09 3.38 -11.94
N ARG A 56 -13.94 2.87 -12.85
CA ARG A 56 -14.23 1.44 -12.96
C ARG A 56 -13.14 0.67 -13.69
N VAL A 57 -12.52 1.28 -14.68
CA VAL A 57 -11.58 0.64 -15.61
C VAL A 57 -10.13 0.83 -15.19
N LEU A 58 -9.80 1.95 -14.55
CA LEU A 58 -8.42 2.29 -14.15
C LEU A 58 -8.11 1.73 -12.77
N THR A 59 -7.71 0.46 -12.75
CA THR A 59 -7.14 -0.21 -11.57
C THR A 59 -5.63 -0.28 -11.72
N ALA A 60 -4.88 0.23 -10.74
CA ALA A 60 -3.42 0.23 -10.79
C ALA A 60 -2.83 -1.20 -10.72
N PRO A 61 -1.68 -1.47 -11.36
CA PRO A 61 -0.88 -0.59 -12.23
C PRO A 61 -1.14 -0.85 -13.73
N VAL A 62 -1.77 0.12 -14.42
CA VAL A 62 -2.01 0.06 -15.88
C VAL A 62 -1.38 1.24 -16.61
N SER A 63 -0.94 1.01 -17.85
CA SER A 63 -0.51 2.07 -18.75
C SER A 63 -1.68 2.53 -19.60
N LEU A 64 -1.82 3.84 -19.79
CA LEU A 64 -2.94 4.41 -20.55
C LEU A 64 -2.41 5.16 -21.75
N ARG A 65 -3.08 4.96 -22.88
CA ARG A 65 -3.00 5.86 -24.01
C ARG A 65 -4.13 6.86 -23.90
N LEU A 66 -3.79 8.15 -23.88
CA LEU A 66 -4.75 9.23 -23.72
C LEU A 66 -4.73 10.10 -24.97
N TRP A 67 -5.92 10.42 -25.46
CA TRP A 67 -6.11 11.45 -26.48
C TRP A 67 -6.47 12.75 -25.80
N LEU A 68 -5.59 13.73 -25.93
CA LEU A 68 -5.69 15.04 -25.32
C LEU A 68 -6.02 16.07 -26.39
N ALA A 69 -7.05 16.88 -26.14
CA ALA A 69 -7.31 18.10 -26.90
C ALA A 69 -6.83 19.32 -26.09
N PRO A 70 -6.26 20.34 -26.75
CA PRO A 70 -6.01 21.62 -26.09
C PRO A 70 -7.35 22.22 -25.62
N ALA A 71 -7.41 22.68 -24.38
CA ALA A 71 -8.60 23.27 -23.78
C ALA A 71 -8.28 24.64 -23.19
N GLY A 72 -8.60 25.73 -23.89
CA GLY A 72 -8.32 27.09 -23.42
C GLY A 72 -6.86 27.51 -23.59
N ASP A 73 -6.32 28.23 -22.59
CA ASP A 73 -4.94 28.72 -22.57
C ASP A 73 -3.92 27.57 -22.70
N ARG A 74 -2.79 27.85 -23.34
CA ARG A 74 -1.75 26.93 -23.90
C ARG A 74 -1.20 25.80 -22.99
N ARG A 75 -1.67 25.64 -21.75
CA ARG A 75 -1.20 24.65 -20.76
C ARG A 75 -2.29 23.72 -20.22
N GLU A 76 -3.55 23.85 -20.62
CA GLU A 76 -4.61 22.92 -20.16
C GLU A 76 -4.97 21.91 -21.26
N PHE A 77 -4.88 20.62 -20.94
CA PHE A 77 -5.26 19.53 -21.83
C PHE A 77 -6.47 18.78 -21.27
N LYS A 78 -7.48 18.60 -22.12
CA LYS A 78 -8.69 17.85 -21.80
C LYS A 78 -8.62 16.48 -22.44
N VAL A 79 -8.85 15.44 -21.64
CA VAL A 79 -8.96 14.06 -22.13
C VAL A 79 -10.23 13.95 -22.98
N GLN A 80 -10.07 13.59 -24.25
CA GLN A 80 -11.17 13.28 -25.18
C GLN A 80 -11.49 11.79 -25.19
N GLY A 81 -10.49 10.96 -24.93
CA GLY A 81 -10.64 9.53 -24.79
C GLY A 81 -9.40 8.94 -24.13
N PHE A 82 -9.55 7.71 -23.64
CA PHE A 82 -8.44 6.92 -23.15
C PHE A 82 -8.63 5.48 -23.62
N GLU A 83 -7.51 4.81 -23.84
CA GLU A 83 -7.43 3.40 -24.13
C GLU A 83 -6.50 2.79 -23.10
N VAL A 84 -6.97 1.74 -22.44
CA VAL A 84 -6.10 0.97 -21.55
C VAL A 84 -5.15 0.18 -22.43
N LEU A 85 -3.88 0.59 -22.40
CA LEU A 85 -2.83 -0.26 -22.92
C LEU A 85 -2.60 -1.32 -21.84
N THR A 86 -3.29 -2.44 -21.96
CA THR A 86 -2.85 -3.68 -21.32
C THR A 86 -1.51 -4.01 -21.95
N ALA A 87 -0.45 -3.41 -21.44
CA ALA A 87 0.84 -4.03 -21.54
C ALA A 87 0.63 -5.39 -20.87
N THR A 88 0.64 -6.46 -21.68
CA THR A 88 1.23 -7.72 -21.24
C THR A 88 2.65 -7.36 -20.80
N VAL A 89 2.74 -6.87 -19.58
CA VAL A 89 3.98 -6.83 -18.86
C VAL A 89 4.21 -8.30 -18.58
N THR A 90 4.97 -8.95 -19.47
CA THR A 90 5.91 -9.96 -18.98
C THR A 90 6.57 -9.29 -17.79
N PRO A 91 6.35 -9.79 -16.55
CA PRO A 91 6.82 -9.12 -15.36
C PRO A 91 8.28 -8.74 -15.61
N PRO A 92 8.67 -7.47 -15.49
CA PRO A 92 10.08 -7.15 -15.46
C PRO A 92 10.58 -7.95 -14.26
N GLN A 93 11.41 -8.96 -14.54
CA GLN A 93 12.01 -9.84 -13.55
C GLN A 93 12.99 -9.00 -12.72
N TRP A 94 12.44 -8.18 -11.85
CA TRP A 94 13.12 -7.64 -10.70
C TRP A 94 12.70 -8.47 -9.49
N PRO A 95 13.62 -8.68 -8.54
CA PRO A 95 13.49 -9.67 -7.47
C PRO A 95 12.19 -9.49 -6.69
N PRO A 96 11.67 -10.57 -6.08
CA PRO A 96 10.31 -10.61 -5.58
C PRO A 96 10.06 -9.59 -4.46
N SER A 97 8.80 -9.15 -4.44
CA SER A 97 8.03 -8.69 -3.27
C SER A 97 8.07 -7.20 -2.92
N MET A 98 7.01 -6.50 -3.31
CA MET A 98 6.27 -5.67 -2.35
C MET A 98 4.76 -5.92 -2.48
N PRO A 99 4.04 -5.85 -1.35
CA PRO A 99 3.01 -6.83 -1.05
C PRO A 99 1.63 -6.46 -1.55
N ALA A 100 0.85 -7.52 -1.72
CA ALA A 100 -0.55 -7.49 -2.09
C ALA A 100 -1.39 -6.72 -1.06
N VAL A 101 -2.56 -6.29 -1.55
CA VAL A 101 -3.72 -5.79 -0.82
C VAL A 101 -3.78 -6.30 0.64
N PRO A 102 -4.01 -5.42 1.65
CA PRO A 102 -4.00 -5.81 3.05
C PRO A 102 -5.10 -6.83 3.35
N GLN A 103 -4.70 -8.09 3.44
CA GLN A 103 -5.42 -9.14 4.17
C GLN A 103 -5.51 -8.75 5.66
N PRO A 104 -6.50 -9.23 6.43
CA PRO A 104 -6.70 -8.82 7.82
C PRO A 104 -5.49 -9.23 8.66
N VAL A 105 -4.59 -8.28 8.88
CA VAL A 105 -3.35 -8.52 9.62
C VAL A 105 -3.72 -8.77 11.08
N ARG A 106 -3.41 -9.96 11.58
CA ARG A 106 -3.62 -10.34 12.98
C ARG A 106 -2.65 -9.52 13.85
N VAL A 107 -3.18 -8.73 14.79
CA VAL A 107 -2.36 -7.78 15.57
C VAL A 107 -1.97 -8.41 16.92
N LEU A 108 -0.66 -8.58 17.15
CA LEU A 108 -0.08 -8.93 18.44
C LEU A 108 0.21 -7.67 19.23
N ALA A 109 -0.29 -7.53 20.46
CA ALA A 109 -0.05 -6.34 21.28
C ALA A 109 0.95 -6.59 22.41
N VAL A 110 2.02 -5.78 22.50
CA VAL A 110 3.01 -5.86 23.59
C VAL A 110 2.88 -4.66 24.52
N CYS A 111 2.77 -4.90 25.83
CA CYS A 111 2.79 -3.82 26.81
C CYS A 111 4.20 -3.25 26.97
N ASN A 112 4.43 -1.99 26.54
CA ASN A 112 5.74 -1.32 26.64
C ASN A 112 5.76 -0.13 27.63
N ARG A 113 4.94 -0.18 28.68
CA ARG A 113 4.86 0.89 29.69
C ARG A 113 5.20 0.40 31.08
N GLY A 114 5.81 1.28 31.89
CA GLY A 114 6.08 1.06 33.31
C GLY A 114 7.03 -0.12 33.57
N SER A 115 6.59 -1.06 34.41
CA SER A 115 7.39 -2.22 34.83
C SER A 115 7.71 -3.19 33.70
N CYS A 116 6.87 -3.27 32.65
CA CYS A 116 7.13 -4.17 31.52
C CYS A 116 8.37 -3.74 30.73
N ARG A 117 8.56 -2.43 30.51
CA ARG A 117 9.75 -1.88 29.86
C ARG A 117 11.01 -2.15 30.66
N LYS A 118 10.97 -1.94 31.98
CA LYS A 118 12.08 -2.25 32.89
C LYS A 118 12.43 -3.74 32.96
N ARG A 119 11.48 -4.62 32.65
CA ARG A 119 11.65 -6.08 32.63
C ARG A 119 12.02 -6.65 31.25
N GLY A 120 12.33 -5.79 30.28
CA GLY A 120 12.79 -6.21 28.96
C GLY A 120 11.68 -6.39 27.92
N SER A 121 10.50 -5.75 28.08
CA SER A 121 9.48 -5.75 27.02
C SER A 121 9.98 -5.14 25.70
N GLU A 122 10.99 -4.26 25.76
CA GLU A 122 11.63 -3.69 24.58
C GLU A 122 12.42 -4.75 23.81
N ALA A 123 13.25 -5.55 24.51
CA ALA A 123 13.97 -6.68 23.92
C ALA A 123 13.02 -7.75 23.36
N LEU A 124 11.91 -8.02 24.06
CA LEU A 124 10.85 -8.91 23.59
C LEU A 124 10.16 -8.38 22.33
N CYS A 125 9.84 -7.08 22.27
CA CYS A 125 9.26 -6.44 21.08
C CYS A 125 10.20 -6.56 19.88
N GLN A 126 11.50 -6.33 20.09
CA GLN A 126 12.50 -6.44 19.05
C GLN A 126 12.69 -7.88 18.56
N ALA A 127 12.66 -8.85 19.48
CA ALA A 127 12.71 -10.28 19.14
C ALA A 127 11.46 -10.75 18.37
N LEU A 128 10.27 -10.26 18.73
CA LEU A 128 9.02 -10.57 18.03
C LEU A 128 9.00 -9.94 16.63
N GLN A 129 9.43 -8.68 16.52
CA GLN A 129 9.54 -8.03 15.22
C GLN A 129 10.55 -8.74 14.31
N GLY A 130 11.73 -9.09 14.84
CA GLY A 130 12.73 -9.85 14.11
C GLY A 130 12.23 -11.23 13.67
N ALA A 131 11.46 -11.93 14.50
CA ALA A 131 10.84 -13.20 14.13
C ALA A 131 9.77 -13.02 13.02
N ILE A 132 8.96 -11.96 13.07
CA ILE A 132 7.97 -11.66 12.02
C ILE A 132 8.67 -11.36 10.68
N GLU A 133 9.76 -10.57 10.71
CA GLU A 133 10.54 -10.25 9.50
C GLU A 133 11.28 -11.48 8.95
N GLU A 134 11.92 -12.27 9.82
CA GLU A 134 12.62 -13.50 9.44
C GLU A 134 11.68 -14.50 8.75
N TRP A 135 10.42 -14.55 9.18
CA TRP A 135 9.40 -15.46 8.65
C TRP A 135 8.61 -14.83 7.51
N ASN A 136 8.98 -13.62 7.10
CA ASN A 136 8.29 -12.79 6.12
C ASN A 136 6.77 -12.74 6.36
N ALA A 137 6.39 -12.71 7.63
CA ALA A 137 5.02 -12.82 8.12
C ALA A 137 4.36 -11.45 8.35
N GLY A 138 5.00 -10.35 7.96
CA GLY A 138 4.47 -8.98 8.13
C GLY A 138 3.13 -8.75 7.43
N ASP A 139 2.82 -9.53 6.41
CA ASP A 139 1.52 -9.54 5.74
C ASP A 139 0.42 -10.29 6.51
N ARG A 140 0.76 -11.14 7.50
CA ARG A 140 -0.18 -11.97 8.27
C ARG A 140 -0.26 -11.56 9.74
N LEU A 141 0.86 -11.13 10.32
CA LEU A 141 1.02 -10.74 11.72
C LEU A 141 1.63 -9.34 11.82
N ALA A 142 0.96 -8.44 12.54
CA ALA A 142 1.46 -7.11 12.87
C ALA A 142 1.76 -7.02 14.35
N LEU A 143 2.94 -6.48 14.68
CA LEU A 143 3.29 -6.18 16.05
C LEU A 143 2.86 -4.75 16.39
N ARG A 144 2.00 -4.61 17.41
CA ARG A 144 1.60 -3.33 17.95
C ARG A 144 2.10 -3.17 19.37
N VAL A 145 2.68 -2.02 19.65
CA VAL A 145 3.01 -1.66 21.03
C VAL A 145 1.79 -1.02 21.67
N THR A 146 1.38 -1.53 22.83
CA THR A 146 0.24 -1.04 23.60
C THR A 146 0.66 -0.56 25.00
N GLY A 147 -0.25 0.17 25.64
CA GLY A 147 -0.11 0.67 27.01
C GLY A 147 -0.23 -0.44 28.05
N CYS A 148 -0.49 -0.05 29.30
CA CYS A 148 -0.58 -0.99 30.43
C CYS A 148 -1.76 -1.96 30.26
N LEU A 149 -1.46 -3.25 30.06
CA LEU A 149 -2.45 -4.33 29.99
C LEU A 149 -2.88 -4.88 31.36
N LYS A 150 -2.61 -4.15 32.45
CA LYS A 150 -2.93 -4.53 33.85
C LYS A 150 -2.35 -5.90 34.30
N GLY A 151 -1.28 -6.38 33.67
CA GLY A 151 -0.55 -7.63 34.01
C GLY A 151 0.86 -7.41 34.57
N CYS A 152 1.17 -6.23 35.09
CA CYS A 152 2.55 -5.80 35.36
C CYS A 152 3.30 -6.57 36.47
N LYS A 153 2.62 -7.38 37.29
CA LYS A 153 3.26 -8.20 38.33
C LYS A 153 4.11 -9.33 37.73
N GLU A 154 3.61 -9.94 36.66
CA GLU A 154 4.26 -11.04 35.91
C GLU A 154 4.68 -10.57 34.51
N GLY A 155 4.89 -9.25 34.36
CA GLY A 155 5.31 -8.66 33.10
C GLY A 155 6.66 -9.21 32.64
N PRO A 156 6.91 -9.24 31.32
CA PRO A 156 6.15 -8.56 30.26
C PRO A 156 4.85 -9.29 29.85
N THR A 157 3.82 -8.51 29.54
CA THR A 157 2.49 -9.00 29.10
C THR A 157 2.31 -8.79 27.60
N LEU A 158 1.85 -9.84 26.93
CA LEU A 158 1.50 -9.90 25.52
C LEU A 158 0.01 -10.22 25.36
N GLU A 159 -0.62 -9.65 24.36
CA GLU A 159 -1.96 -10.02 23.91
C GLU A 159 -1.83 -10.62 22.51
N LEU A 160 -2.24 -11.87 22.38
CA LEU A 160 -2.31 -12.61 21.13
C LEU A 160 -3.44 -12.03 20.26
N PRO A 161 -3.39 -12.21 18.93
CA PRO A 161 -4.46 -11.76 18.04
C PRO A 161 -5.82 -12.41 18.32
N ASP A 162 -5.83 -13.56 19.00
CA ASP A 162 -7.04 -14.24 19.49
C ASP A 162 -7.66 -13.58 20.74
N GLY A 163 -7.01 -12.54 21.29
CA GLY A 163 -7.40 -11.88 22.53
C GLY A 163 -6.85 -12.54 23.80
N THR A 164 -6.17 -13.68 23.66
CA THR A 164 -5.51 -14.39 24.76
C THR A 164 -4.32 -13.59 25.29
N ARG A 165 -4.25 -13.39 26.61
CA ARG A 165 -3.14 -12.66 27.26
C ARG A 165 -2.11 -13.64 27.80
N LYS A 166 -0.85 -13.45 27.42
CA LYS A 166 0.29 -14.24 27.90
C LYS A 166 1.23 -13.35 28.72
N THR A 167 1.51 -13.74 29.94
CA THR A 167 2.46 -13.07 30.86
C THR A 167 3.76 -13.87 30.94
N GLY A 168 4.84 -13.23 31.39
CA GLY A 168 6.13 -13.91 31.63
C GLY A 168 6.91 -14.31 30.39
N CYS A 169 6.55 -13.81 29.20
CA CYS A 169 7.27 -14.19 27.98
C CYS A 169 8.67 -13.60 27.94
N GLN A 170 9.65 -14.44 27.60
CA GLN A 170 11.03 -14.02 27.42
C GLN A 170 11.29 -13.75 25.92
N PRO A 171 12.31 -12.94 25.58
CA PRO A 171 12.67 -12.72 24.18
C PRO A 171 13.02 -14.03 23.43
N GLY A 172 13.48 -15.07 24.14
CA GLY A 172 13.73 -16.40 23.56
C GLY A 172 12.47 -17.11 23.08
N ASP A 173 11.30 -16.84 23.67
CA ASP A 173 10.02 -17.44 23.28
C ASP A 173 9.42 -16.82 22.02
N ALA A 174 9.93 -15.67 21.57
CA ALA A 174 9.36 -14.90 20.47
C ALA A 174 9.19 -15.73 19.19
N ARG A 175 10.21 -16.50 18.80
CA ARG A 175 10.16 -17.35 17.61
C ARG A 175 9.11 -18.45 17.72
N VAL A 176 9.01 -19.12 18.87
CA VAL A 176 8.03 -20.19 19.11
C VAL A 176 6.60 -19.64 19.12
N LEU A 177 6.41 -18.44 19.67
CA LEU A 177 5.12 -17.75 19.66
C LEU A 177 4.65 -17.41 18.24
N ILE A 178 5.53 -16.81 17.43
CA ILE A 178 5.21 -16.48 16.03
C ILE A 178 4.96 -17.76 15.22
N ALA A 179 5.75 -18.81 15.45
CA ALA A 179 5.56 -20.12 14.83
C ALA A 179 4.17 -20.71 15.08
N GLY A 180 3.74 -20.72 16.35
CA GLY A 180 2.42 -21.23 16.73
C GLY A 180 1.29 -20.45 16.07
N LEU A 181 1.35 -19.11 16.12
CA LEU A 181 0.34 -18.23 15.52
C LEU A 181 0.21 -18.40 14.00
N LEU A 182 1.32 -18.71 13.32
CA LEU A 182 1.32 -18.96 11.87
C LEU A 182 0.82 -20.35 11.50
N ALA A 183 1.02 -21.34 12.38
CA ALA A 183 0.53 -22.70 12.21
C ALA A 183 -1.00 -22.79 12.41
N GLU A 184 -1.55 -22.05 13.38
CA GLU A 184 -3.00 -21.98 13.63
C GLU A 184 -3.79 -21.36 12.46
N ASP A 185 -3.14 -20.52 11.63
CA ASP A 185 -3.77 -19.88 10.47
C ASP A 185 -3.92 -20.81 9.25
N GLN A 186 -3.37 -22.03 9.27
CA GLN A 186 -3.44 -23.01 8.18
C GLN A 186 -4.47 -24.13 8.40
N SER A 187 -5.28 -24.07 9.47
CA SER A 187 -6.20 -25.14 9.86
C SER A 187 -7.69 -24.81 9.69
#